data_AF-E9HSR2-F1
#
_entry.id   AF-E9HSR2-F1
#
_cell.length_a   1.000
_cell.length_b   1.000
_cell.length_c   1.000
_cell.angle_alpha   90.00
_cell.angle_beta   90.00
_cell.angle_gamma   90.00
#
_symmetry.space_group_name_H-M   'P 1'
#
loop_
_entity.id
_entity.type
_entity.pdbx_description
1 polymer ?
#
loop_
_entity_poly.entity_id
_entity_poly.type
_entity_poly.pdbx_seq_one_letter_code
_entity_poly.pdbx_strand_id
1 'polypeptide(L)'
;MSEANRPLSRNADIQTDVTDEFPPLFQDRANKQVRSNEKNRHTKLITGIEKHMAELGSRTELNFMRKNLANQLEDCIRAHNFFRSSPTQRQIPENDWITNLEQNPRIARIPQILITTAVSKVYLQARKPSVFYPCELQRLQATIAQIDQQNADEAVMRTQTINEKRNRNLAAWLKEHNEALAKEQQERKNLEASLKTDLRNQQRLLEDEKCPVKRTKISFKRSWRLALANSPQLSTKN
;
A
#
# COMPACT_ATOMS: atom_id res chain seq x y z
N MET A 1 -19.30 -2.01 -69.51
CA MET A 1 -18.46 -0.93 -68.95
C MET A 1 -19.21 0.37 -69.08
N SER A 2 -18.88 1.34 -68.22
CA SER A 2 -19.50 2.68 -68.07
C SER A 2 -20.80 2.72 -67.26
N GLU A 3 -21.04 3.64 -66.34
CA GLU A 3 -20.22 4.47 -65.46
C GLU A 3 -21.26 5.01 -64.46
N ALA A 4 -21.13 4.67 -63.16
CA ALA A 4 -22.10 5.10 -62.17
C ALA A 4 -21.89 6.58 -61.85
N ASN A 5 -22.85 7.41 -62.25
CA ASN A 5 -23.02 8.80 -61.82
C ASN A 5 -22.98 8.89 -60.28
N ARG A 6 -21.83 9.29 -59.71
CA ARG A 6 -21.79 9.84 -58.36
C ARG A 6 -22.18 11.33 -58.46
N PRO A 7 -23.09 11.83 -57.61
CA PRO A 7 -23.31 13.26 -57.54
C PRO A 7 -22.00 13.94 -57.11
N LEU A 8 -21.59 14.98 -57.85
CA LEU A 8 -20.47 15.83 -57.45
C LEU A 8 -20.76 16.36 -56.04
N SER A 9 -19.87 16.03 -55.11
CA SER A 9 -19.84 16.58 -53.76
C SER A 9 -19.72 18.11 -53.89
N ARG A 10 -20.86 18.79 -53.76
CA ARG A 10 -20.99 20.23 -53.79
C ARG A 10 -20.46 20.81 -52.47
N ASN A 11 -19.15 20.79 -52.30
CA ASN A 11 -18.41 21.61 -51.36
C ASN A 11 -17.15 22.12 -52.08
N ALA A 12 -17.34 22.69 -53.28
CA ALA A 12 -16.33 23.53 -53.90
C ALA A 12 -16.29 24.85 -53.13
N ASP A 13 -15.07 25.25 -52.82
CA ASP A 13 -14.65 26.42 -52.05
C ASP A 13 -15.51 27.66 -52.30
N ILE A 14 -16.32 28.04 -51.30
CA ILE A 14 -16.66 29.43 -51.10
C ILE A 14 -15.47 30.01 -50.32
N GLN A 15 -14.39 30.34 -51.03
CA GLN A 15 -13.41 31.30 -50.51
C GLN A 15 -14.11 32.66 -50.53
N THR A 16 -14.69 33.05 -49.39
CA THR A 16 -14.95 34.45 -49.12
C THR A 16 -13.60 35.14 -49.03
N ASP A 17 -13.35 36.10 -49.93
CA ASP A 17 -12.17 36.95 -49.86
C ASP A 17 -11.99 37.48 -48.44
N VAL A 18 -10.75 37.45 -47.94
CA VAL A 18 -10.39 37.88 -46.60
C VAL A 18 -10.58 39.39 -46.51
N THR A 19 -11.75 39.83 -46.08
CA THR A 19 -12.07 41.21 -45.73
C THR A 19 -12.29 41.32 -44.22
N ASP A 20 -12.12 42.52 -43.64
CA ASP A 20 -12.37 42.83 -42.22
C ASP A 20 -13.79 42.43 -41.74
N GLU A 21 -14.69 42.16 -42.68
CA GLU A 21 -16.06 41.73 -42.45
C GLU A 21 -16.17 40.21 -42.19
N PHE A 22 -15.21 39.40 -42.63
CA PHE A 22 -15.18 37.94 -42.48
C PHE A 22 -13.77 37.42 -42.08
N PRO A 23 -13.40 37.49 -40.79
CA PRO A 23 -12.11 37.02 -40.33
C PRO A 23 -11.95 35.49 -40.55
N PRO A 24 -10.71 35.01 -40.78
CA PRO A 24 -10.46 33.61 -41.15
C PRO A 24 -10.89 32.63 -40.05
N LEU A 25 -11.97 31.87 -40.31
CA LEU A 25 -12.55 30.85 -39.42
C LEU A 25 -11.69 29.59 -39.25
N PHE A 26 -10.55 29.49 -39.96
CA PHE A 26 -9.67 28.32 -39.93
C PHE A 26 -9.08 28.07 -38.54
N GLN A 27 -8.66 29.13 -37.85
CA GLN A 27 -8.10 29.02 -36.50
C GLN A 27 -9.16 28.54 -35.49
N ASP A 28 -10.39 29.04 -35.61
CA ASP A 28 -11.49 28.71 -34.70
C ASP A 28 -11.99 27.28 -34.88
N ARG A 29 -12.04 26.81 -36.13
CA ARG A 29 -12.37 25.44 -36.45
C ARG A 29 -11.31 24.48 -35.92
N ALA A 30 -10.03 24.83 -36.07
CA ALA A 30 -8.93 24.05 -35.51
C ALA A 30 -9.00 24.01 -33.97
N ASN A 31 -9.24 25.15 -33.32
CA ASN A 31 -9.34 25.23 -31.86
C ASN A 31 -10.54 24.44 -31.32
N LYS A 32 -11.68 24.50 -32.03
CA LYS A 32 -12.87 23.69 -31.71
C LYS A 32 -12.57 22.20 -31.81
N GLN A 33 -11.84 21.80 -32.85
CA GLN A 33 -11.44 20.42 -33.06
C GLN A 33 -10.51 19.92 -31.95
N VAL A 34 -9.49 20.71 -31.59
CA VAL A 34 -8.57 20.39 -30.48
C VAL A 34 -9.34 20.22 -29.17
N ARG A 35 -10.23 21.15 -28.84
CA ARG A 35 -11.09 21.05 -27.65
C ARG A 35 -11.96 19.78 -27.67
N SER A 36 -12.55 19.45 -28.81
CA SER A 36 -13.37 18.24 -28.98
C SER A 36 -12.54 16.96 -28.81
N ASN A 37 -11.32 16.94 -29.36
CA ASN A 37 -10.40 15.80 -29.25
C ASN A 37 -9.98 15.56 -27.81
N GLU A 38 -9.58 16.59 -27.07
CA GLU A 38 -9.19 16.45 -25.66
C GLU A 38 -10.38 16.03 -24.79
N LYS A 39 -11.57 16.60 -25.03
CA LYS A 39 -12.80 16.14 -24.36
C LYS A 39 -13.05 14.64 -24.58
N ASN A 40 -12.91 14.17 -25.82
CA ASN A 40 -13.10 12.76 -26.15
C ASN A 40 -12.04 11.86 -25.50
N ARG A 41 -10.78 12.30 -25.47
CA ARG A 41 -9.67 11.59 -24.82
C ARG A 41 -9.90 11.46 -23.32
N HIS A 42 -10.31 12.54 -22.67
CA HIS A 42 -10.65 12.57 -21.24
C HIS A 42 -11.85 11.67 -20.92
N THR A 43 -12.90 11.72 -21.74
CA THR A 43 -14.09 10.85 -21.58
C THR A 43 -13.72 9.37 -21.72
N LYS A 44 -12.89 9.01 -22.71
CA LYS A 44 -12.40 7.63 -22.89
C LYS A 44 -11.63 7.13 -21.68
N LEU A 45 -10.77 7.97 -21.09
CA LEU A 45 -9.99 7.58 -19.91
C LEU A 45 -10.89 7.38 -18.68
N ILE A 46 -11.91 8.21 -18.49
CA ILE A 46 -12.93 8.01 -17.44
C ILE A 46 -13.61 6.66 -17.61
N THR A 47 -14.10 6.36 -18.82
CA THR A 47 -14.76 5.06 -19.09
C THR A 47 -13.81 3.87 -18.90
N GLY A 48 -12.52 4.03 -19.22
CA GLY A 48 -11.51 3.00 -18.98
C GLY A 48 -11.27 2.73 -17.49
N ILE A 49 -11.22 3.79 -16.69
CA ILE A 49 -11.09 3.68 -15.22
C ILE A 49 -12.33 2.99 -14.62
N GLU A 50 -13.53 3.35 -15.06
CA GLU A 50 -14.78 2.73 -14.61
C GLU A 50 -14.77 1.22 -14.91
N LYS A 51 -14.39 0.85 -16.13
CA LYS A 51 -14.26 -0.56 -16.54
C LYS A 51 -13.24 -1.31 -15.69
N HIS A 52 -12.05 -0.73 -15.49
CA HIS A 52 -11.00 -1.34 -14.67
C HIS A 52 -11.42 -1.53 -13.20
N MET A 53 -12.19 -0.60 -12.66
CA MET A 53 -12.77 -0.74 -11.32
C MET A 53 -13.83 -1.85 -11.27
N ALA A 54 -14.66 -1.99 -12.30
CA ALA A 54 -15.68 -3.04 -12.39
C ALA A 54 -15.05 -4.44 -12.56
N GLU A 55 -13.94 -4.54 -13.28
CA GLU A 55 -13.18 -5.78 -13.50
C GLU A 55 -12.23 -6.13 -12.35
N LEU A 56 -12.28 -5.37 -11.23
CA LEU A 56 -11.39 -5.55 -10.07
C LEU A 56 -9.90 -5.56 -10.44
N GLY A 57 -9.52 -4.71 -11.39
CA GLY A 57 -8.16 -4.63 -11.91
C GLY A 57 -7.12 -4.16 -10.88
N SER A 58 -5.85 -4.21 -11.29
CA SER A 58 -4.72 -3.87 -10.42
C SER A 58 -4.83 -2.47 -9.80
N ARG A 59 -4.61 -2.40 -8.49
CA ARG A 59 -4.64 -1.14 -7.72
C ARG A 59 -3.52 -0.17 -8.15
N THR A 60 -2.36 -0.70 -8.56
CA THR A 60 -1.24 0.11 -9.06
C THR A 60 -1.59 0.77 -10.39
N GLU A 61 -2.19 0.01 -11.29
CA GLU A 61 -2.65 0.50 -12.60
C GLU A 61 -3.79 1.50 -12.46
N LEU A 62 -4.73 1.27 -11.54
CA LEU A 62 -5.78 2.23 -11.20
C LEU A 62 -5.21 3.58 -10.74
N ASN A 63 -4.18 3.55 -9.89
CA ASN A 63 -3.51 4.77 -9.43
C ASN A 63 -2.77 5.48 -10.57
N PHE A 64 -2.16 4.74 -11.49
CA PHE A 64 -1.52 5.30 -12.68
C PHE A 64 -2.56 5.99 -13.59
N MET A 65 -3.67 5.33 -13.88
CA MET A 65 -4.75 5.91 -14.70
C MET A 65 -5.36 7.16 -14.07
N ARG A 66 -5.56 7.16 -12.74
CA ARG A 66 -6.05 8.34 -12.00
C ARG A 66 -5.08 9.53 -12.09
N LYS A 67 -3.77 9.29 -12.01
CA LYS A 67 -2.76 10.35 -12.24
C LYS A 67 -2.80 10.87 -13.66
N ASN A 68 -2.90 9.98 -14.65
CA ASN A 68 -3.00 10.35 -16.05
C ASN A 68 -4.28 11.18 -16.34
N LEU A 69 -5.38 10.87 -15.66
CA LEU A 69 -6.63 11.61 -15.79
C LEU A 69 -6.53 13.05 -15.28
N ALA A 70 -5.82 13.27 -14.18
CA ALA A 70 -5.52 14.62 -13.68
C ALA A 70 -4.70 15.42 -14.69
N ASN A 71 -3.67 14.82 -15.30
CA ASN A 71 -2.87 15.47 -16.33
C ASN A 71 -3.71 15.82 -17.58
N GLN A 72 -4.59 14.92 -18.03
CA GLN A 72 -5.48 15.18 -19.17
C GLN A 72 -6.52 16.27 -18.89
N LEU A 73 -6.89 16.48 -17.63
CA LEU A 73 -7.77 17.58 -17.26
C LEU A 73 -7.07 18.93 -17.54
N GLU A 74 -5.77 19.05 -17.26
CA GLU A 74 -5.02 20.25 -17.61
C GLU A 74 -4.99 20.51 -19.12
N ASP A 75 -4.80 19.46 -19.93
CA ASP A 75 -4.87 19.55 -21.40
C ASP A 75 -6.25 20.05 -21.86
N CYS A 76 -7.33 19.53 -21.27
CA CYS A 76 -8.70 19.96 -21.55
C CYS A 76 -8.92 21.44 -21.21
N ILE A 77 -8.44 21.88 -20.04
CA ILE A 77 -8.56 23.29 -19.59
C ILE A 77 -7.74 24.20 -20.51
N ARG A 78 -6.51 23.82 -20.87
CA ARG A 78 -5.66 24.58 -21.81
C ARG A 78 -6.33 24.72 -23.17
N ALA A 79 -6.81 23.61 -23.75
CA ALA A 79 -7.53 23.62 -25.02
C ALA A 79 -8.80 24.47 -24.96
N HIS A 80 -9.52 24.44 -23.84
CA HIS A 80 -10.68 25.29 -23.63
C HIS A 80 -10.33 26.78 -23.63
N ASN A 81 -9.31 27.16 -22.87
CA ASN A 81 -8.91 28.55 -22.70
C ASN A 81 -8.39 29.12 -24.03
N PHE A 82 -7.70 28.31 -24.83
CA PHE A 82 -7.27 28.68 -26.17
C PHE A 82 -8.47 28.91 -27.10
N PHE A 83 -9.45 28.00 -27.08
CA PHE A 83 -10.72 28.17 -27.80
C PHE A 83 -11.46 29.45 -27.36
N ARG A 84 -11.56 29.71 -26.06
CA ARG A 84 -12.25 30.89 -25.49
C ARG A 84 -11.54 32.22 -25.78
N SER A 85 -10.23 32.18 -25.98
CA SER A 85 -9.43 33.36 -26.30
C SER A 85 -9.67 33.85 -27.74
N SER A 86 -10.29 33.02 -28.59
CA SER A 86 -10.70 33.41 -29.94
C SER A 86 -11.70 34.57 -29.92
N PRO A 87 -11.50 35.61 -30.75
CA PRO A 87 -12.41 36.77 -30.87
C PRO A 87 -13.87 36.38 -31.16
N THR A 88 -14.08 35.36 -31.99
CA THR A 88 -15.41 34.97 -32.51
C THR A 88 -16.25 34.22 -31.47
N GLN A 89 -15.62 33.62 -30.45
CA GLN A 89 -16.26 32.72 -29.49
C GLN A 89 -16.53 33.33 -28.12
N ARG A 90 -16.14 34.59 -27.88
CA ARG A 90 -16.46 35.32 -26.64
C ARG A 90 -17.97 35.57 -26.44
N GLN A 91 -18.78 35.41 -27.50
CA GLN A 91 -20.20 35.77 -27.51
C GLN A 91 -21.15 34.57 -27.35
N ILE A 92 -20.65 33.32 -27.34
CA ILE A 92 -21.52 32.14 -27.23
C ILE A 92 -21.59 31.70 -25.75
N PRO A 93 -22.76 31.78 -25.09
CA PRO A 93 -22.94 31.20 -23.76
C PRO A 93 -23.00 29.68 -23.90
N GLU A 94 -21.86 29.00 -23.88
CA GLU A 94 -21.83 27.55 -23.86
C GLU A 94 -22.00 27.02 -22.44
N ASN A 95 -22.81 25.95 -22.32
CA ASN A 95 -22.88 25.09 -21.16
C ASN A 95 -21.46 24.82 -20.63
N ASP A 96 -21.29 25.14 -19.35
CA ASP A 96 -20.02 25.25 -18.66
C ASP A 96 -19.39 23.86 -18.50
N TRP A 97 -18.85 23.34 -19.61
CA TRP A 97 -18.46 21.94 -19.74
C TRP A 97 -17.28 21.60 -18.82
N ILE A 98 -16.41 22.57 -18.53
CA ILE A 98 -15.37 22.44 -17.51
C ILE A 98 -16.03 22.28 -16.15
N THR A 99 -16.99 23.13 -15.79
CA THR A 99 -17.74 23.03 -14.54
C THR A 99 -18.49 21.70 -14.45
N ASN A 100 -19.02 21.17 -15.56
CA ASN A 100 -19.63 19.83 -15.63
C ASN A 100 -18.61 18.68 -15.53
N LEU A 101 -17.35 18.89 -15.93
CA LEU A 101 -16.26 17.93 -15.71
C LEU A 101 -15.78 17.96 -14.26
N GLU A 102 -15.65 19.15 -13.67
CA GLU A 102 -15.29 19.35 -12.27
C GLU A 102 -16.34 18.79 -11.31
N GLN A 103 -17.62 19.00 -11.62
CA GLN A 103 -18.76 18.53 -10.83
C GLN A 103 -19.20 17.11 -11.15
N ASN A 104 -18.55 16.42 -12.10
CA ASN A 104 -18.96 15.07 -12.46
C ASN A 104 -18.79 14.15 -11.23
N PRO A 105 -19.88 13.57 -10.67
CA PRO A 105 -19.79 12.74 -9.47
C PRO A 105 -18.93 11.48 -9.67
N ARG A 106 -18.60 11.14 -10.92
CA ARG A 106 -17.68 10.05 -11.28
C ARG A 106 -16.21 10.43 -11.05
N ILE A 107 -15.88 11.72 -11.17
CA ILE A 107 -14.56 12.30 -10.88
C ILE A 107 -14.39 12.50 -9.35
N ALA A 108 -15.47 12.73 -8.61
CA ALA A 108 -15.45 12.84 -7.14
C ALA A 108 -15.02 11.57 -6.38
N ARG A 109 -14.90 10.41 -7.06
CA ARG A 109 -14.36 9.15 -6.49
C ARG A 109 -12.83 9.00 -6.67
N ILE A 110 -12.19 9.95 -7.34
CA ILE A 110 -10.74 10.09 -7.42
C ILE A 110 -10.31 10.94 -6.22
N PRO A 111 -9.18 10.65 -5.54
CA PRO A 111 -8.72 11.49 -4.43
C PRO A 111 -8.67 12.95 -4.88
N GLN A 112 -9.53 13.79 -4.29
CA GLN A 112 -9.75 15.21 -4.66
C GLN A 112 -8.44 16.02 -4.73
N ILE A 113 -7.42 15.59 -3.99
CA ILE A 113 -6.07 16.19 -3.90
C ILE A 113 -5.38 16.39 -5.26
N LEU A 114 -5.55 15.48 -6.23
CA LEU A 114 -4.86 15.61 -7.53
C LEU A 114 -5.54 16.59 -8.48
N ILE A 115 -6.87 16.72 -8.39
CA ILE A 115 -7.67 17.56 -9.29
C ILE A 115 -7.58 19.02 -8.85
N THR A 116 -7.74 19.30 -7.55
CA THR A 116 -7.73 20.68 -7.03
C THR A 116 -6.39 21.37 -7.25
N THR A 117 -5.28 20.63 -7.14
CA THR A 117 -3.92 21.17 -7.28
C THR A 117 -3.58 21.50 -8.74
N ALA A 118 -4.00 20.65 -9.68
CA ALA A 118 -3.79 20.84 -11.12
C ALA A 118 -4.66 21.99 -11.68
N VAL A 119 -5.93 22.02 -11.28
CA VAL A 119 -6.88 23.08 -11.68
C VAL A 119 -6.44 24.44 -11.15
N SER A 120 -6.02 24.53 -9.87
CA SER A 120 -5.58 25.80 -9.27
C SER A 120 -4.35 26.40 -9.97
N LYS A 121 -3.37 25.59 -10.37
CA LYS A 121 -2.16 26.10 -11.06
C LYS A 121 -2.47 26.67 -12.45
N VAL A 122 -3.33 26.02 -13.22
CA VAL A 122 -3.67 26.46 -14.59
C VAL A 122 -4.64 27.64 -14.58
N TYR A 123 -5.62 27.65 -13.67
CA TYR A 123 -6.58 28.75 -13.53
C TYR A 123 -5.90 30.07 -13.12
N LEU A 124 -4.84 29.99 -12.30
CA LEU A 124 -4.03 31.14 -11.89
C LEU A 124 -3.09 31.65 -13.00
N GLN A 125 -2.63 30.79 -13.91
CA GLN A 125 -1.72 31.18 -15.00
C GLN A 125 -2.44 31.72 -16.26
N ALA A 126 -3.70 31.36 -16.51
CA ALA A 126 -4.41 31.70 -17.75
C ALA A 126 -5.17 33.04 -17.71
N ARG A 127 -5.32 33.69 -16.55
CA ARG A 127 -5.94 35.03 -16.47
C ARG A 127 -4.88 36.12 -16.57
N LYS A 128 -4.93 36.93 -17.64
CA LYS A 128 -4.40 38.30 -17.57
C LYS A 128 -5.06 39.02 -16.38
N PRO A 129 -4.33 39.84 -15.60
CA PRO A 129 -4.84 40.46 -14.39
C PRO A 129 -5.88 41.53 -14.74
N SER A 130 -7.12 41.09 -14.92
CA SER A 130 -8.30 41.93 -14.98
C SER A 130 -8.81 42.08 -13.55
N VAL A 131 -8.46 43.22 -12.95
CA VAL A 131 -9.14 43.96 -11.87
C VAL A 131 -9.99 43.11 -10.91
N PHE A 132 -9.42 42.88 -9.72
CA PHE A 132 -10.07 42.68 -8.42
C PHE A 132 -11.06 41.51 -8.24
N TYR A 133 -10.62 40.49 -7.46
CA TYR A 133 -11.26 40.12 -6.19
C TYR A 133 -10.19 39.62 -5.19
N PRO A 134 -9.45 40.53 -4.51
CA PRO A 134 -8.48 40.16 -3.48
C PRO A 134 -9.10 39.27 -2.39
N CYS A 135 -10.39 39.48 -2.10
CA CYS A 135 -11.13 38.73 -1.10
C CYS A 135 -11.36 37.27 -1.49
N GLU A 136 -11.61 36.96 -2.77
CA GLU A 136 -11.84 35.58 -3.22
C GLU A 136 -10.53 34.78 -3.27
N LEU A 137 -9.43 35.41 -3.71
CA LEU A 137 -8.11 34.79 -3.70
C LEU A 137 -7.66 34.48 -2.26
N GLN A 138 -7.89 35.41 -1.34
CA GLN A 138 -7.56 35.24 0.08
C GLN A 138 -8.42 34.16 0.75
N ARG A 139 -9.70 34.06 0.38
CA ARG A 139 -10.58 32.95 0.81
C ARG A 139 -10.09 31.61 0.29
N LEU A 140 -9.73 31.51 -1.00
CA LEU A 140 -9.19 30.28 -1.58
C LEU A 140 -7.88 29.86 -0.92
N GLN A 141 -6.97 30.81 -0.67
CA GLN A 141 -5.72 30.55 0.05
C GLN A 141 -5.97 30.08 1.49
N ALA A 142 -6.92 30.68 2.19
CA ALA A 142 -7.31 30.24 3.54
C ALA A 142 -7.91 28.83 3.51
N THR A 143 -8.75 28.50 2.53
CA THR A 143 -9.31 27.16 2.36
C THR A 143 -8.21 26.13 2.07
N ILE A 144 -7.22 26.46 1.22
CA ILE A 144 -6.08 25.58 0.94
C ILE A 144 -5.29 25.33 2.23
N ALA A 145 -4.94 26.38 2.97
CA ALA A 145 -4.22 26.25 4.23
C ALA A 145 -4.99 25.41 5.26
N GLN A 146 -6.31 25.55 5.31
CA GLN A 146 -7.17 24.77 6.21
C GLN A 146 -7.21 23.29 5.83
N ILE A 147 -7.25 22.98 4.53
CA ILE A 147 -7.18 21.60 4.03
C ILE A 147 -5.79 21.00 4.31
N ASP A 148 -4.72 21.77 4.10
CA ASP A 148 -3.36 21.32 4.38
C ASP A 148 -3.18 21.02 5.88
N GLN A 149 -3.75 21.84 6.75
CA GLN A 149 -3.76 21.60 8.19
C GLN A 149 -4.56 20.33 8.54
N GLN A 150 -5.75 20.16 7.98
CA GLN A 150 -6.55 18.95 8.20
C GLN A 150 -5.83 17.68 7.74
N ASN A 151 -5.12 17.75 6.61
CA ASN A 151 -4.31 16.65 6.10
C ASN A 151 -3.12 16.35 7.01
N ALA A 152 -2.46 17.38 7.54
CA ALA A 152 -1.37 17.22 8.49
C ALA A 152 -1.88 16.56 9.78
N ASP A 153 -3.00 17.02 10.32
CA ASP A 153 -3.63 16.47 11.52
C ASP A 153 -4.06 15.01 11.30
N GLU A 154 -4.67 14.70 10.14
CA GLU A 154 -5.04 13.32 9.80
C GLU A 154 -3.81 12.41 9.63
N ALA A 155 -2.72 12.92 9.05
CA ALA A 155 -1.46 12.18 8.94
C ALA A 155 -0.84 11.88 10.31
N VAL A 156 -0.89 12.85 11.25
CA VAL A 156 -0.46 12.65 12.64
C VAL A 156 -1.33 11.60 13.34
N MET A 157 -2.66 11.68 13.20
CA MET A 157 -3.56 10.69 13.80
C MET A 157 -3.35 9.27 13.23
N ARG A 158 -3.14 9.15 11.91
CA ARG A 158 -2.84 7.85 11.28
C ARG A 158 -1.52 7.27 11.77
N THR A 159 -0.47 8.08 11.87
CA THR A 159 0.84 7.63 12.37
C THR A 159 0.78 7.24 13.85
N GLN A 160 0.07 8.02 14.68
CA GLN A 160 -0.18 7.67 16.08
C GLN A 160 -0.92 6.34 16.21
N THR A 161 -1.98 6.12 15.44
CA THR A 161 -2.76 4.87 15.45
C THR A 161 -1.91 3.66 15.06
N ILE A 162 -1.05 3.81 14.04
CA ILE A 162 -0.13 2.75 13.61
C ILE A 162 0.88 2.43 14.72
N ASN A 163 1.45 3.45 15.34
CA ASN A 163 2.42 3.29 16.43
C ASN A 163 1.78 2.64 17.65
N GLU A 164 0.57 3.04 18.04
CA GLU A 164 -0.17 2.40 19.12
C GLU A 164 -0.46 0.94 18.83
N LYS A 165 -0.89 0.61 17.60
CA LYS A 165 -1.13 -0.79 17.21
C LYS A 165 0.15 -1.61 17.24
N ARG A 166 1.28 -1.06 16.76
CA ARG A 166 2.60 -1.71 16.85
C ARG A 166 3.02 -1.94 18.29
N ASN A 167 2.83 -0.94 19.16
CA ASN A 167 3.18 -1.05 20.57
C ASN A 167 2.32 -2.09 21.29
N ARG A 168 1.01 -2.15 21.02
CA ARG A 168 0.13 -3.20 21.56
C ARG A 168 0.55 -4.60 21.10
N ASN A 169 0.86 -4.75 19.82
CA ASN A 169 1.33 -6.03 19.27
C ASN A 169 2.66 -6.46 19.89
N LEU A 170 3.61 -5.52 20.06
CA LEU A 170 4.89 -5.79 20.72
C LEU A 170 4.70 -6.19 22.18
N ALA A 171 3.82 -5.50 22.91
CA ALA A 171 3.52 -5.83 24.30
C ALA A 171 2.87 -7.22 24.43
N ALA A 172 1.94 -7.57 23.53
CA ALA A 172 1.33 -8.90 23.50
C ALA A 172 2.37 -9.99 23.20
N TRP A 173 3.25 -9.76 22.22
CA TRP A 173 4.33 -10.68 21.88
C TRP A 173 5.32 -10.89 23.04
N LEU A 174 5.74 -9.80 23.69
CA LEU A 174 6.62 -9.88 24.87
C LEU A 174 5.97 -10.64 26.02
N LYS A 175 4.67 -10.45 26.24
CA LYS A 175 3.92 -11.18 27.27
C LYS A 175 3.90 -12.68 26.98
N GLU A 176 3.53 -13.08 25.76
CA GLU A 176 3.50 -14.49 25.35
C GLU A 176 4.89 -15.13 25.46
N HIS A 177 5.94 -14.44 25.01
CA HIS A 177 7.30 -14.94 25.09
C HIS A 177 7.80 -15.09 26.54
N ASN A 178 7.44 -14.16 27.43
CA ASN A 178 7.77 -14.27 28.84
C ASN A 178 7.03 -15.42 29.54
N GLU A 179 5.76 -15.65 29.19
CA GLU A 179 4.98 -16.78 29.70
C GLU A 179 5.58 -18.12 29.23
N ALA A 180 5.98 -18.22 27.96
CA ALA A 180 6.66 -19.39 27.41
C ALA A 180 8.00 -19.65 28.12
N LEU A 181 8.80 -18.61 28.35
CA LEU A 181 10.07 -18.71 29.07
C LEU A 181 9.87 -19.18 30.51
N ALA A 182 8.85 -18.65 31.21
CA ALA A 182 8.53 -19.07 32.57
C ALA A 182 8.12 -20.56 32.63
N LYS A 183 7.35 -21.03 31.63
CA LYS A 183 6.98 -22.44 31.51
C LYS A 183 8.20 -23.33 31.27
N GLU A 184 9.10 -22.95 30.36
CA GLU A 184 10.33 -23.69 30.08
C GLU A 184 11.23 -23.77 31.33
N GLN A 185 11.36 -22.67 32.07
CA GLN A 185 12.13 -22.65 33.32
C GLN A 185 11.52 -23.58 34.37
N GLN A 186 10.19 -23.65 34.45
CA GLN A 186 9.52 -24.57 35.36
C GLN A 186 9.72 -26.03 34.95
N GLU A 187 9.64 -26.35 33.66
CA GLU A 187 9.92 -27.69 33.13
C GLU A 187 11.37 -28.12 33.42
N ARG A 188 12.34 -27.21 33.25
CA ARG A 188 13.74 -27.47 33.62
C ARG A 188 13.92 -27.77 35.10
N LYS A 189 13.25 -27.02 35.99
CA LYS A 189 13.28 -27.28 37.44
C LYS A 189 12.67 -28.64 37.78
N ASN A 190 11.57 -29.01 37.13
CA ASN A 190 10.93 -30.31 37.34
C ASN A 190 11.84 -31.46 36.87
N LEU A 191 12.48 -31.31 35.72
CA LEU A 191 13.45 -32.28 35.20
C LEU A 191 14.67 -32.42 36.11
N GLU A 192 15.21 -31.31 36.62
CA GLU A 192 16.33 -31.33 37.57
C GLU A 192 15.96 -32.06 38.86
N ALA A 193 14.74 -31.84 39.39
CA ALA A 193 14.24 -32.55 40.55
C ALA A 193 14.07 -34.06 40.30
N SER A 194 13.58 -34.44 39.11
CA SER A 194 13.47 -35.85 38.70
C SER A 194 14.85 -36.50 38.62
N LEU A 195 15.79 -35.90 37.89
CA LEU A 195 17.15 -36.41 37.74
C LEU A 195 17.88 -36.57 39.08
N LYS A 196 17.69 -35.62 40.00
CA LYS A 196 18.24 -35.70 41.36
C LYS A 196 17.67 -36.87 42.14
N THR A 197 16.39 -37.18 41.93
CA THR A 197 15.73 -38.33 42.56
C THR A 197 16.25 -39.63 41.96
N ASP A 198 16.38 -39.71 40.64
CA ASP A 198 16.93 -40.87 39.94
C ASP A 198 18.37 -41.15 40.34
N LEU A 199 19.21 -40.11 40.43
CA LEU A 199 20.58 -40.24 40.93
C LEU A 199 20.63 -40.80 42.36
N ARG A 200 19.75 -40.33 43.26
CA ARG A 200 19.66 -40.89 44.62
C ARG A 200 19.20 -42.34 44.62
N ASN A 201 18.29 -42.71 43.71
CA ASN A 201 17.82 -44.09 43.58
C ASN A 201 18.93 -45.00 43.05
N GLN A 202 19.67 -44.57 42.03
CA GLN A 202 20.84 -45.29 41.51
C GLN A 202 21.92 -45.45 42.58
N GLN A 203 22.18 -44.41 43.36
CA GLN A 203 23.13 -44.48 44.48
C GLN A 203 22.71 -45.54 45.51
N ARG A 204 21.42 -45.63 45.84
CA ARG A 204 20.89 -46.65 46.75
C ARG A 204 21.05 -48.05 46.17
N LEU A 205 20.70 -48.27 44.91
CA LEU A 205 20.87 -49.56 44.23
C LEU A 205 22.35 -50.01 44.25
N LEU A 206 23.28 -49.09 43.99
CA LEU A 206 24.72 -49.40 44.05
C LEU A 206 25.20 -49.77 45.46
N GLU A 207 24.68 -49.12 46.50
CA GLU A 207 25.01 -49.49 47.89
C GLU A 207 24.37 -50.84 48.29
N ASP A 208 23.15 -51.10 47.84
CA ASP A 208 22.45 -52.37 48.05
C ASP A 208 23.18 -53.52 47.36
N GLU A 209 23.77 -53.32 46.17
CA GLU A 209 24.60 -54.31 45.47
C GLU A 209 25.98 -54.53 46.13
N LYS A 210 26.58 -53.49 46.74
CA LYS A 210 27.86 -53.63 47.45
C LYS A 210 27.76 -54.54 48.67
N CYS A 211 26.63 -54.55 49.35
CA CYS A 211 26.41 -55.30 50.58
C CYS A 211 26.49 -56.85 50.40
N PRO A 212 25.79 -57.48 49.44
CA PRO A 212 25.90 -58.90 49.16
C PRO A 212 27.28 -59.27 48.62
N VAL A 213 27.91 -58.42 47.78
CA VAL A 213 29.28 -58.66 47.28
C VAL A 213 30.31 -58.70 48.41
N LYS A 214 30.17 -57.83 49.42
CA LYS A 214 31.02 -57.87 50.63
C LYS A 214 30.75 -59.14 51.45
N ARG A 215 29.47 -59.50 51.68
CA ARG A 215 29.10 -60.71 52.42
C ARG A 215 29.61 -61.98 51.75
N THR A 216 29.47 -62.11 50.43
CA THR A 216 29.95 -63.28 49.67
C THR A 216 31.48 -63.37 49.68
N LYS A 217 32.21 -62.25 49.56
CA LYS A 217 33.66 -62.23 49.73
C LYS A 217 34.09 -62.72 51.12
N ILE A 218 33.38 -62.32 52.18
CA ILE A 218 33.66 -62.76 53.55
C ILE A 218 33.35 -64.25 53.72
N SER A 219 32.19 -64.73 53.24
CA SER A 219 31.82 -66.14 53.34
C SER A 219 32.80 -67.03 52.57
N PHE A 220 33.19 -66.61 51.37
CA PHE A 220 34.19 -67.29 50.55
C PHE A 220 35.54 -67.37 51.27
N LYS A 221 36.06 -66.24 51.80
CA LYS A 221 37.31 -66.24 52.59
C LYS A 221 37.23 -67.19 53.79
N ARG A 222 36.09 -67.23 54.49
CA ARG A 222 35.90 -68.11 55.65
C ARG A 222 35.89 -69.58 55.23
N SER A 223 35.17 -69.92 54.16
CA SER A 223 35.15 -71.27 53.59
C SER A 223 36.54 -71.72 53.15
N TRP A 224 37.27 -70.85 52.46
CA TRP A 224 38.62 -71.13 51.97
C TRP A 224 39.63 -71.37 53.12
N ARG A 225 39.55 -70.60 54.21
CA ARG A 225 40.36 -70.82 55.41
C ARG A 225 40.06 -72.16 56.09
N LEU A 226 38.77 -72.54 56.17
CA LEU A 226 38.38 -73.83 56.74
C LEU A 226 38.88 -75.00 55.88
N ALA A 227 38.80 -74.87 54.55
CA ALA A 227 39.34 -75.87 53.63
C ALA A 227 40.87 -76.04 53.77
N LEU A 228 41.61 -74.94 53.93
CA LEU A 228 43.05 -74.99 54.21
C LEU A 228 43.38 -75.62 55.57
N ALA A 229 42.62 -75.30 56.62
CA ALA A 229 42.84 -75.85 57.96
C ALA A 229 42.56 -77.36 58.03
N ASN A 230 41.62 -77.85 57.21
CA ASN A 230 41.30 -79.27 57.08
C ASN A 230 42.14 -79.98 56.02
N SER A 231 43.06 -79.27 55.36
CA SER A 231 43.97 -79.89 54.39
C SER A 231 45.02 -80.69 55.17
N PRO A 232 45.19 -81.99 54.89
CA PRO A 232 46.16 -82.80 55.59
C PRO A 232 47.55 -82.19 55.40
N GLN A 233 48.22 -81.85 56.50
CA GLN A 233 49.62 -81.43 56.42
C GLN A 233 50.39 -82.60 55.81
N LEU A 234 50.98 -82.37 54.64
CA LEU A 234 51.95 -83.28 54.06
C LEU A 234 53.11 -83.36 55.04
N SER A 235 53.06 -84.40 55.87
CA SER A 235 54.13 -84.84 56.75
C SER A 235 55.34 -85.12 55.88
N THR A 236 56.23 -84.14 55.76
CA THR A 236 57.59 -84.34 55.28
C THR A 236 58.35 -85.14 56.33
N LYS A 237 58.15 -86.45 56.33
CA LYS A 237 59.07 -87.41 56.93
C LYS A 237 59.94 -87.95 55.80
N ASN A 238 61.16 -87.40 55.72
CA ASN A 238 62.33 -88.15 55.28
C ASN A 238 62.65 -89.22 56.32
#